data_AF-A0A4P8RG17-F1
#
_entry.id   AF-A0A4P8RG17-F1
#
_cell.length_a   1.000
_cell.length_b   1.000
_cell.length_c   1.000
_cell.angle_alpha   90.00
_cell.angle_beta   90.00
_cell.angle_gamma   90.00
#
_symmetry.space_group_name_H-M   'P 1'
#
loop_
_entity.id
_entity.type
_entity.pdbx_description
1 polymer ?
#
loop_
_entity_poly.entity_id
_entity_poly.type
_entity_poly.pdbx_seq_one_letter_code
_entity_poly.pdbx_strand_id
1 'polypeptide(L)'
;MGAFARGALRRRILRDARGLTPSIELPWSPPFGDELDAALVDLVADVLVLQADVVDARTWHDDGARRRVRVVDASTSIAERADALALRATARALREIAASVRAWEALAPQR
;
A
#
# COMPACT_ATOMS: atom_id res chain seq x y z
N MET A 1 -22.16 -13.78 -5.15
CA MET A 1 -20.90 -14.06 -4.42
C MET A 1 -19.80 -12.99 -4.63
N GLY A 2 -19.57 -12.50 -5.85
CA GLY A 2 -18.47 -11.54 -6.14
C GLY A 2 -18.50 -10.23 -5.32
N ALA A 3 -19.68 -9.64 -5.08
CA ALA A 3 -19.79 -8.42 -4.28
C ALA A 3 -19.34 -8.59 -2.81
N PHE A 4 -19.65 -9.75 -2.20
CA PHE A 4 -19.22 -10.05 -0.83
C PHE A 4 -17.69 -10.25 -0.76
N ALA A 5 -17.12 -10.98 -1.72
CA ALA A 5 -15.68 -11.19 -1.83
C ALA A 5 -14.92 -9.86 -2.07
N ARG A 6 -15.45 -8.97 -2.94
CA ARG A 6 -14.94 -7.61 -3.13
C ARG A 6 -14.98 -6.79 -1.83
N GLY A 7 -16.07 -6.88 -1.07
CA GLY A 7 -16.19 -6.20 0.22
C GLY A 7 -15.16 -6.70 1.26
N ALA A 8 -14.92 -8.02 1.30
CA ALA A 8 -13.94 -8.62 2.19
C ALA A 8 -12.49 -8.21 1.81
N LEU A 9 -12.15 -8.26 0.52
CA LEU A 9 -10.85 -7.81 0.02
C LEU A 9 -10.62 -6.33 0.30
N ARG A 10 -11.61 -5.46 0.06
CA ARG A 10 -11.48 -4.03 0.38
C ARG A 10 -11.17 -3.81 1.86
N ARG A 11 -11.87 -4.50 2.77
CA ARG A 11 -11.59 -4.39 4.22
C ARG A 11 -10.19 -4.85 4.58
N ARG A 12 -9.70 -5.92 3.95
CA ARG A 12 -8.33 -6.40 4.14
C ARG A 12 -7.32 -5.36 3.66
N ILE A 13 -7.47 -4.85 2.44
CA ILE A 13 -6.59 -3.83 1.86
C ILE A 13 -6.52 -2.58 2.74
N LEU A 14 -7.67 -2.09 3.24
CA LEU A 14 -7.71 -0.94 4.15
C LEU A 14 -7.01 -1.22 5.49
N ARG A 15 -7.13 -2.44 6.02
CA ARG A 15 -6.43 -2.84 7.25
C ARG A 15 -4.93 -2.87 7.02
N ASP A 16 -4.50 -3.54 5.95
CA ASP A 16 -3.09 -3.72 5.61
C ASP A 16 -2.46 -2.36 5.32
N ALA A 17 -3.15 -1.47 4.59
CA ALA A 17 -2.72 -0.11 4.35
C ALA A 17 -2.57 0.71 5.63
N ARG A 18 -3.51 0.64 6.58
CA ARG A 18 -3.36 1.30 7.89
C ARG A 18 -2.19 0.76 8.72
N GLY A 19 -1.80 -0.50 8.48
CA GLY A 19 -0.66 -1.15 9.11
C GLY A 19 0.67 -0.92 8.39
N LEU A 20 0.69 -0.25 7.24
CA LEU A 20 1.91 0.03 6.45
C LEU A 20 2.86 1.02 7.11
N THR A 21 2.48 1.65 8.23
CA THR A 21 3.30 2.68 8.85
C THR A 21 4.70 2.09 9.14
N PRO A 22 5.76 2.61 8.49
CA PRO A 22 7.11 2.04 8.57
C PRO A 22 7.72 2.14 9.98
N SER A 23 7.03 2.83 10.89
CA SER A 23 7.34 2.93 12.32
C SER A 23 7.65 1.61 13.01
N ILE A 24 7.23 0.44 12.51
CA ILE A 24 7.53 -0.84 13.17
C ILE A 24 8.99 -1.28 12.90
N GLU A 25 9.58 -0.88 11.77
CA GLU A 25 10.96 -1.22 11.39
C GLU A 25 11.94 -0.07 11.64
N LEU A 26 11.45 1.14 11.90
CA LEU A 26 12.27 2.29 12.22
C LEU A 26 12.66 2.30 13.71
N PRO A 27 13.94 2.55 14.06
CA PRO A 27 14.36 2.66 15.45
C PRO A 27 13.69 3.87 16.12
N TRP A 28 12.73 3.62 17.02
CA TRP A 28 11.99 4.64 17.79
C TRP A 28 12.76 5.27 18.96
N SER A 29 14.09 5.33 18.91
CA SER A 29 14.87 5.93 20.01
C SER A 29 15.68 7.11 19.52
N PRO A 30 15.29 8.35 19.89
CA PRO A 30 16.19 9.49 19.87
C PRO A 30 17.43 9.21 20.74
N PRO A 31 18.58 9.87 20.47
CA PRO A 31 18.76 10.95 19.50
C PRO A 31 18.89 10.37 18.10
N PHE A 32 18.23 10.99 17.12
CA PHE A 32 18.49 10.72 15.71
C PHE A 32 19.94 11.11 15.44
N GLY A 33 20.88 10.20 15.68
CA GLY A 33 22.25 10.36 15.20
C GLY A 33 22.18 10.62 13.70
N ASP A 34 22.89 11.65 13.25
CA ASP A 34 23.03 12.16 11.88
C ASP A 34 21.82 11.94 10.95
N GLU A 35 21.11 13.02 10.63
CA GLU A 35 20.14 13.21 9.53
C GLU A 35 19.54 11.92 8.91
N LEU A 36 18.25 11.67 9.17
CA LEU A 36 17.50 10.58 8.55
C LEU A 36 17.73 10.56 7.02
N ASP A 37 18.15 9.41 6.49
CA ASP A 37 18.43 9.25 5.05
C ASP A 37 17.25 9.77 4.21
N ALA A 38 17.53 10.68 3.27
CA ALA A 38 16.52 11.28 2.40
C ALA A 38 15.70 10.20 1.65
N ALA A 39 16.33 9.08 1.25
CA ALA A 39 15.64 7.98 0.59
C ALA A 39 14.59 7.32 1.51
N LEU A 40 14.85 7.29 2.81
CA LEU A 40 13.92 6.76 3.80
C LEU A 40 12.76 7.73 4.05
N VAL A 41 13.04 9.04 4.10
CA VAL A 41 12.01 10.08 4.20
C VAL A 41 11.07 10.03 3.00
N ASP A 42 11.62 9.95 1.79
CA ASP A 42 10.84 9.84 0.55
C ASP A 42 10.00 8.56 0.52
N LEU A 43 10.56 7.43 0.98
CA LEU A 43 9.82 6.18 1.10
C LEU A 43 8.60 6.33 2.03
N VAL A 44 8.79 6.94 3.20
CA VAL A 44 7.72 7.17 4.17
C VAL A 44 6.63 8.07 3.55
N ALA A 45 7.03 9.14 2.87
CA ALA A 45 6.09 10.05 2.21
C ALA A 45 5.24 9.32 1.15
N ASP A 46 5.86 8.49 0.31
CA ASP A 46 5.15 7.73 -0.72
C ASP A 46 4.21 6.66 -0.12
N VAL A 47 4.60 6.04 1.00
CA VAL A 47 3.70 5.12 1.74
C VAL A 47 2.47 5.88 2.24
N LEU A 48 2.63 7.10 2.78
CA LEU A 48 1.50 7.92 3.23
C LEU A 48 0.58 8.31 2.08
N VAL A 49 1.14 8.66 0.91
CA VAL A 49 0.35 8.96 -0.30
C VAL A 49 -0.43 7.72 -0.75
N LEU A 50 0.21 6.55 -0.79
CA LEU A 50 -0.45 5.29 -1.12
C LEU A 50 -1.60 4.98 -0.15
N GLN A 51 -1.38 5.18 1.15
CA GLN A 51 -2.42 5.00 2.17
C GLN A 51 -3.62 5.91 1.91
N ALA A 52 -3.39 7.17 1.56
CA ALA A 52 -4.45 8.12 1.21
C ALA A 52 -5.24 7.65 -0.03
N ASP A 53 -4.56 7.19 -1.07
CA ASP A 53 -5.18 6.66 -2.29
C ASP A 53 -6.01 5.39 -2.03
N VAL A 54 -5.53 4.51 -1.16
CA VAL A 54 -6.24 3.29 -0.74
C VAL A 54 -7.49 3.62 0.08
N VAL A 55 -7.43 4.65 0.93
CA VAL A 55 -8.57 5.06 1.77
C VAL A 55 -9.61 5.84 0.95
N ASP A 56 -9.24 6.50 -0.14
CA ASP A 56 -10.19 7.22 -1.01
C ASP A 56 -11.26 6.26 -1.56
N ALA A 57 -12.52 6.56 -1.24
CA ALA A 57 -13.67 5.77 -1.69
C ALA A 57 -13.73 5.67 -3.23
N ARG A 58 -13.25 6.68 -3.96
CA ARG A 58 -13.19 6.72 -5.43
C ARG A 58 -12.32 5.63 -6.04
N THR A 59 -11.39 5.07 -5.28
CA THR A 59 -10.58 3.92 -5.73
C THR A 59 -11.44 2.67 -5.91
N TRP A 60 -12.53 2.54 -5.14
CA TRP A 60 -13.33 1.31 -5.04
C TRP A 60 -14.69 1.39 -5.75
N HIS A 61 -15.06 2.56 -6.29
CA HIS A 61 -16.18 2.70 -7.21
C HIS A 61 -15.85 2.08 -8.56
N ASP A 62 -16.85 1.68 -9.35
CA ASP A 62 -16.61 0.92 -10.60
C ASP A 62 -15.79 1.69 -11.63
N ASP A 63 -15.86 3.03 -11.65
CA ASP A 63 -15.04 3.94 -12.48
C ASP A 63 -13.61 4.15 -11.95
N GLY A 64 -13.29 3.62 -10.77
CA GLY A 64 -11.99 3.74 -10.11
C GLY A 64 -10.86 2.89 -10.69
N ALA A 65 -11.03 2.25 -11.86
CA ALA A 65 -10.04 1.31 -12.42
C ALA A 65 -8.66 1.93 -12.60
N ARG A 66 -8.59 3.16 -13.11
CA ARG A 66 -7.31 3.89 -13.23
C ARG A 66 -6.65 4.17 -11.88
N ARG A 67 -7.43 4.39 -10.82
CA ARG A 67 -6.90 4.58 -9.46
C ARG A 67 -6.34 3.27 -8.91
N ARG A 68 -7.05 2.15 -9.12
CA ARG A 68 -6.58 0.81 -8.74
C ARG A 68 -5.27 0.42 -9.43
N VAL A 69 -5.13 0.71 -10.73
CA VAL A 69 -3.86 0.52 -11.45
C VAL A 69 -2.74 1.33 -10.79
N ARG A 70 -2.96 2.63 -10.53
CA ARG A 70 -1.97 3.46 -9.82
C ARG A 70 -1.60 2.93 -8.45
N VAL A 71 -2.57 2.45 -7.66
CA VAL A 71 -2.32 1.83 -6.35
C VAL A 71 -1.43 0.60 -6.49
N VAL A 72 -1.68 -0.26 -7.49
CA VAL A 72 -0.87 -1.46 -7.75
C VAL A 72 0.55 -1.09 -8.16
N ASP A 73 0.71 -0.13 -9.08
CA ASP A 73 2.01 0.29 -9.59
C ASP A 73 2.83 0.96 -8.48
N ALA A 74 2.21 1.88 -7.73
CA ALA A 74 2.83 2.53 -6.58
C ALA A 74 3.22 1.52 -5.50
N SER A 75 2.33 0.59 -5.13
CA SER A 75 2.65 -0.45 -4.15
C SER A 75 3.85 -1.29 -4.58
N THR A 76 3.93 -1.63 -5.88
CA THR A 76 5.04 -2.44 -6.43
C THR A 76 6.35 -1.66 -6.38
N SER A 77 6.35 -0.42 -6.85
CA SER A 77 7.55 0.44 -6.86
C SER A 77 8.05 0.74 -5.43
N ILE A 78 7.14 1.06 -4.50
CA ILE A 78 7.51 1.29 -3.10
C ILE A 78 8.07 0.01 -2.47
N ALA A 79 7.53 -1.18 -2.80
CA ALA A 79 8.03 -2.44 -2.27
C ALA A 79 9.48 -2.73 -2.71
N GLU A 80 9.82 -2.43 -3.96
CA GLU A 80 11.19 -2.59 -4.49
C GLU A 80 12.18 -1.69 -3.75
N ARG A 81 11.81 -0.42 -3.52
CA ARG A 81 12.63 0.50 -2.73
C ARG A 81 12.74 0.10 -1.26
N ALA A 82 11.65 -0.40 -0.66
CA ALA A 82 11.67 -0.91 0.70
C ALA A 82 12.62 -2.10 0.83
N ASP A 83 12.66 -3.02 -0.14
CA ASP A 83 13.63 -4.12 -0.15
C ASP A 83 15.08 -3.63 -0.28
N ALA A 84 15.33 -2.60 -1.10
CA ALA A 84 16.66 -1.99 -1.21
C ALA A 84 17.15 -1.41 0.13
N LEU A 85 16.23 -0.98 0.99
CA LEU A 85 16.48 -0.49 2.36
C LEU A 85 16.35 -1.59 3.43
N ALA A 86 16.20 -2.86 3.03
CA ALA A 86 15.98 -4.02 3.91
C ALA A 86 14.72 -3.95 4.80
N LEU A 87 13.73 -3.14 4.43
CA LEU A 87 12.42 -2.99 5.09
C LEU A 87 11.44 -4.09 4.65
N ARG A 88 11.77 -5.33 5.02
CA ARG A 88 11.13 -6.54 4.48
C ARG A 88 9.65 -6.68 4.84
N ALA A 89 9.25 -6.28 6.05
CA ALA A 89 7.84 -6.34 6.44
C ALA A 89 7.02 -5.32 5.65
N THR A 90 7.57 -4.11 5.47
CA THR A 90 6.99 -3.07 4.63
C THR A 90 6.82 -3.56 3.19
N ALA A 91 7.90 -4.08 2.58
CA ALA A 91 7.87 -4.60 1.22
C ALA A 91 6.86 -5.75 1.03
N ARG A 92 6.76 -6.66 2.00
CA ARG A 92 5.77 -7.74 1.99
C ARG A 92 4.33 -7.20 2.03
N ALA A 93 4.04 -6.28 2.95
CA ALA A 93 2.71 -5.71 3.10
C ALA A 93 2.25 -4.99 1.82
N LEU A 94 3.15 -4.24 1.18
CA LEU A 94 2.90 -3.57 -0.10
C LEU A 94 2.55 -4.56 -1.22
N ARG A 95 3.26 -5.69 -1.30
CA ARG A 95 2.95 -6.77 -2.26
C ARG A 95 1.59 -7.42 -1.98
N GLU A 96 1.25 -7.64 -0.72
CA GLU A 96 -0.06 -8.18 -0.33
C GLU A 96 -1.20 -7.22 -0.71
N ILE A 97 -0.99 -5.91 -0.57
CA ILE A 97 -1.93 -4.88 -1.05
C ILE A 97 -2.07 -4.95 -2.57
N ALA A 98 -0.97 -4.95 -3.33
CA ALA A 98 -1.01 -5.04 -4.78
C ALA A 98 -1.75 -6.30 -5.28
N ALA A 99 -1.45 -7.45 -4.68
CA ALA A 99 -2.12 -8.71 -5.00
C ALA A 99 -3.62 -8.67 -4.66
N SER A 100 -3.98 -8.10 -3.51
CA SER A 100 -5.37 -7.99 -3.07
C SER A 100 -6.18 -7.03 -3.95
N VAL A 101 -5.58 -5.94 -4.44
CA VAL A 101 -6.21 -5.02 -5.39
C VAL A 101 -6.45 -5.71 -6.74
N ARG A 102 -5.46 -6.45 -7.27
CA ARG A 102 -5.62 -7.26 -8.50
C ARG A 102 -6.71 -8.31 -8.35
N ALA A 103 -6.78 -8.98 -7.20
CA ALA A 103 -7.84 -9.94 -6.91
C ALA A 103 -9.22 -9.27 -6.83
N TRP A 104 -9.30 -8.06 -6.28
CA TRP A 104 -10.53 -7.28 -6.23
C TRP A 104 -11.01 -6.93 -7.64
N GLU A 105 -10.09 -6.50 -8.52
CA GLU A 105 -10.36 -6.19 -9.93
C GLU A 105 -10.87 -7.41 -10.70
N ALA A 106 -10.23 -8.57 -10.52
CA ALA A 106 -10.64 -9.80 -11.18
C ALA A 106 -12.06 -10.27 -10.80
N LEU A 107 -12.56 -9.82 -9.65
CA LEU A 107 -13.93 -10.08 -9.18
C LEU A 107 -14.94 -9.00 -9.62
N ALA A 108 -14.50 -7.93 -10.27
CA ALA A 108 -15.40 -6.96 -10.88
C ALA A 108 -16.10 -7.60 -12.09
N PRO A 109 -17.39 -7.35 -12.30
CA PRO A 109 -18.08 -7.84 -13.48
C PRO A 109 -17.40 -7.27 -14.73
N GLN A 110 -16.94 -8.17 -15.62
CA GLN A 110 -16.49 -7.78 -16.95
C GLN A 110 -17.71 -7.19 -17.68
N ARG A 111 -17.61 -5.91 -18.05
CA ARG A 111 -18.63 -5.25 -18.87
C ARG A 111 -18.54 -5.71 -20.31
#